data_AF-A0A8H8CLK2-F1
#
_entry.id   AF-A0A8H8CLK2-F1
#
_cell.length_a   1.000
_cell.length_b   1.000
_cell.length_c   1.000
_cell.angle_alpha   90.00
_cell.angle_beta   90.00
_cell.angle_gamma   90.00
#
_symmetry.space_group_name_H-M   'P 1'
#
loop_
_entity.id
_entity.type
_entity.pdbx_description
1 polymer ?
#
loop_
_entity_poly.entity_id
_entity_poly.type
_entity_poly.pdbx_seq_one_letter_code
_entity_poly.pdbx_strand_id
1 'polypeptide(L)'
;MPPYRRLQQYAIGISIISVIYNGLEGGISIGFGAESNSRSLIFFGIQSGIEVVSALLVVWRFRKIAKPGEERGAALNTKDLQYGNDCMAFLSLHSI
;
A
#
# COMPACT_ATOMS: atom_id res chain seq x y z
N MET A 1 10.45 8.40 -19.55
CA MET A 1 9.95 7.86 -18.27
C MET A 1 9.95 9.00 -17.26
N PRO A 2 8.82 9.32 -16.59
CA PRO A 2 8.82 10.33 -15.54
C PRO A 2 9.80 9.92 -14.43
N PRO A 3 10.54 10.87 -13.82
CA PRO A 3 11.53 10.54 -12.80
C PRO A 3 10.84 9.92 -11.58
N TYR A 4 11.36 8.78 -11.08
CA TYR A 4 10.82 8.00 -9.94
C TYR A 4 10.47 8.85 -8.72
N ARG A 5 11.21 9.95 -8.51
CA ARG A 5 10.99 10.93 -7.43
C ARG A 5 9.59 11.56 -7.46
N ARG A 6 8.98 11.76 -8.64
CA ARG A 6 7.63 12.32 -8.77
C ARG A 6 6.58 11.30 -8.36
N LEU A 7 6.71 10.04 -8.81
CA LEU A 7 5.81 8.97 -8.40
C LEU A 7 5.87 8.72 -6.90
N GLN A 8 7.07 8.80 -6.29
CA GLN A 8 7.23 8.72 -4.85
C GLN A 8 6.51 9.84 -4.11
N GLN A 9 6.59 11.08 -4.59
CA GLN A 9 5.85 12.21 -4.01
C GLN A 9 4.33 12.01 -4.10
N TYR A 10 3.83 11.52 -5.25
CA TYR A 10 2.41 11.19 -5.40
C TYR A 10 2.00 10.05 -4.46
N ALA A 11 2.77 8.97 -4.37
CA ALA A 11 2.46 7.84 -3.50
C ALA A 11 2.39 8.27 -2.03
N ILE A 12 3.32 9.11 -1.57
CA ILE A 12 3.28 9.67 -0.21
C ILE A 12 2.05 10.57 -0.03
N GLY A 13 1.77 11.46 -0.98
CA GLY A 13 0.63 12.37 -0.91
C GLY A 13 -0.71 11.63 -0.84
N ILE A 14 -0.93 10.67 -1.74
CA ILE A 14 -2.12 9.82 -1.76
C ILE A 14 -2.22 9.03 -0.45
N SER A 15 -1.13 8.44 0.03
CA SER A 15 -1.16 7.66 1.29
C SER A 15 -1.52 8.51 2.49
N ILE A 16 -1.00 9.75 2.59
CA ILE A 16 -1.36 10.66 3.69
C ILE A 16 -2.86 11.01 3.64
N ILE A 17 -3.38 11.30 2.43
CA ILE A 17 -4.81 11.58 2.24
C ILE A 17 -5.65 10.36 2.65
N SER A 18 -5.25 9.16 2.22
CA SER A 18 -5.94 7.91 2.59
C SER A 18 -5.94 7.66 4.10
N VAL A 19 -4.84 7.92 4.81
CA VAL A 19 -4.81 7.78 6.28
C VAL A 19 -5.81 8.72 6.94
N ILE A 20 -5.88 9.97 6.52
CA ILE A 20 -6.77 10.97 7.12
C ILE A 20 -8.24 10.62 6.83
N TYR A 21 -8.57 10.37 5.57
CA TYR A 21 -9.95 10.11 5.16
C TYR A 21 -10.50 8.83 5.81
N ASN A 22 -9.77 7.71 5.70
CA ASN A 22 -10.18 6.45 6.31
C ASN A 22 -10.18 6.54 7.85
N GLY A 23 -9.19 7.22 8.45
CA GLY A 23 -9.17 7.40 9.91
C GLY A 23 -10.41 8.12 10.44
N LEU A 24 -10.84 9.18 9.75
CA LEU A 24 -12.06 9.93 10.09
C LEU A 24 -13.31 9.08 9.85
N GLU A 25 -13.44 8.51 8.65
CA GLU A 25 -14.61 7.71 8.27
C GLU A 25 -14.78 6.48 9.18
N GLY A 26 -13.68 5.79 9.48
CA GLY A 26 -13.70 4.64 10.37
C GLY A 26 -14.04 5.00 11.82
N GLY A 27 -13.45 6.09 12.34
CA GLY A 27 -13.76 6.58 13.69
C GLY A 27 -15.22 7.02 13.84
N ILE A 28 -15.74 7.76 12.85
CA ILE A 28 -17.14 8.16 12.77
C ILE A 28 -18.04 6.92 12.72
N SER A 29 -17.71 5.94 11.88
CA SER A 29 -18.51 4.73 11.69
C SER A 29 -18.59 3.84 12.93
N ILE A 30 -17.50 3.72 13.70
CA ILE A 30 -17.53 3.00 14.98
C ILE A 30 -18.40 3.74 16.00
N GLY A 31 -18.27 5.07 16.09
CA GLY A 31 -19.06 5.90 17.01
C GLY A 31 -20.56 5.79 16.76
N PHE A 32 -20.99 6.06 15.52
CA PHE A 32 -22.39 5.93 15.12
C PHE A 32 -22.87 4.48 15.11
N GLY A 33 -21.98 3.51 14.85
CA GLY A 33 -22.30 2.08 14.87
C GLY A 33 -22.66 1.59 16.27
N ALA A 34 -21.93 2.06 17.29
CA ALA A 34 -22.23 1.78 18.68
C ALA A 34 -23.55 2.42 19.13
N GLU A 35 -23.81 3.67 18.74
CA GLU A 35 -25.06 4.37 19.03
C GLU A 35 -26.27 3.67 18.38
N SER A 36 -26.16 3.32 17.10
CA SER A 36 -27.24 2.70 16.33
C SER A 36 -27.35 1.18 16.51
N ASN A 37 -26.54 0.53 17.37
CA ASN A 37 -26.42 -0.93 17.48
C ASN A 37 -26.18 -1.64 16.13
N SER A 38 -25.58 -0.94 15.17
CA SER A 38 -25.42 -1.40 13.79
C SER A 38 -24.11 -2.13 13.63
N ARG A 39 -24.18 -3.46 13.53
CA ARG A 39 -23.00 -4.31 13.30
C ARG A 39 -22.29 -3.95 11.99
N SER A 40 -23.04 -3.53 10.97
CA SER A 40 -22.49 -3.16 9.65
C SER A 40 -21.55 -1.95 9.76
N LEU A 41 -21.96 -0.90 10.48
CA LEU A 41 -21.15 0.33 10.64
C LEU A 41 -19.87 0.06 11.45
N ILE A 42 -19.94 -0.82 12.45
CA ILE A 42 -18.77 -1.24 13.22
C ILE A 42 -17.78 -1.99 12.32
N PHE A 43 -18.25 -2.95 11.51
CA PHE A 43 -17.37 -3.68 10.58
C PHE A 43 -16.77 -2.77 9.51
N PHE A 44 -17.54 -1.79 9.02
CA PHE A 44 -17.03 -0.77 8.11
C PHE A 44 -15.89 0.03 8.73
N GLY A 45 -16.02 0.42 10.00
CA GLY A 45 -14.94 1.09 10.73
C GLY A 45 -13.69 0.24 10.94
N ILE A 46 -13.85 -1.06 11.25
CA ILE A 46 -12.72 -1.98 11.38
C ILE A 46 -11.99 -2.16 10.04
N GLN A 47 -12.73 -2.32 8.94
CA GLN A 47 -12.14 -2.45 7.60
C GLN A 47 -11.37 -1.18 7.20
N SER A 48 -11.91 -0.01 7.54
CA SER A 48 -11.21 1.27 7.34
C SER A 48 -9.88 1.34 8.12
N GLY A 49 -9.79 0.69 9.30
CA GLY A 49 -8.54 0.55 10.04
C GLY A 49 -7.44 -0.18 9.27
N ILE A 50 -7.79 -1.20 8.48
CA ILE A 50 -6.83 -1.94 7.64
C ILE A 50 -6.25 -1.04 6.56
N GLU A 51 -7.09 -0.19 5.95
CA GLU A 51 -6.69 0.82 4.96
C GLU A 51 -5.75 1.88 5.56
N VAL A 52 -6.01 2.31 6.80
CA VAL A 52 -5.11 3.23 7.51
C VAL A 52 -3.74 2.58 7.74
N VAL A 53 -3.71 1.33 8.23
CA VAL A 53 -2.46 0.61 8.50
C VAL A 53 -1.66 0.38 7.21
N SER A 54 -2.33 -0.01 6.12
CA SER A 54 -1.67 -0.22 4.82
C SER A 54 -1.07 1.08 4.29
N ALA A 55 -1.80 2.20 4.35
CA ALA A 55 -1.31 3.50 3.91
C ALA A 55 -0.16 4.02 4.79
N LEU A 56 -0.20 3.77 6.11
CA LEU A 56 0.91 4.07 7.02
C LEU A 56 2.18 3.28 6.66
N LEU A 57 2.05 2.00 6.29
CA LEU A 57 3.18 1.20 5.83
C LEU A 57 3.81 1.77 4.57
N VAL A 58 2.99 2.28 3.63
CA VAL A 58 3.49 2.95 2.41
C VAL A 58 4.27 4.22 2.77
N VAL A 59 3.73 5.07 3.65
CA VAL A 59 4.43 6.27 4.13
C VAL A 59 5.74 5.91 4.84
N TRP A 60 5.72 4.88 5.71
CA TRP A 60 6.91 4.41 6.43
C TRP A 60 7.98 3.86 5.48
N ARG A 61 7.57 3.06 4.49
CA ARG A 61 8.44 2.50 3.44
C ARG A 61 9.18 3.60 2.70
N PHE A 62 8.47 4.63 2.23
CA PHE A 62 9.10 5.73 1.51
C PHE A 62 9.92 6.68 2.41
N ARG A 63 9.54 6.87 3.69
CA ARG A 63 10.37 7.61 4.65
C ARG A 63 11.69 6.89 4.97
N LYS A 64 11.68 5.55 5.04
CA LYS A 64 12.88 4.75 5.28
C LYS A 64 13.79 4.68 4.04
N ILE A 65 13.21 4.56 2.85
CA ILE A 65 13.94 4.57 1.57
C ILE A 65 14.54 5.96 1.25
N ALA A 66 13.93 7.05 1.70
CA ALA A 66 14.45 8.41 1.51
C ALA A 66 15.68 8.75 2.38
N LYS A 67 16.19 7.83 3.21
CA LYS A 67 17.48 8.04 3.89
C LYS A 67 18.61 8.05 2.83
N PRO A 68 19.40 9.15 2.74
CA PRO A 68 20.38 9.36 1.67
C PRO A 68 21.65 8.53 1.87
N GLY A 69 21.56 7.23 1.63
CA GLY A 69 22.70 6.32 1.77
C GLY A 69 22.49 4.88 1.33
N GLU A 70 21.27 4.47 0.99
CA GLU A 70 20.94 3.08 0.65
C GLU A 70 20.49 2.90 -0.80
N GLU A 71 20.96 3.78 -1.69
CA GLU A 71 20.72 3.74 -3.15
C GLU A 71 21.39 2.53 -3.83
N ARG A 72 21.99 1.61 -3.08
CA ARG A 72 22.71 0.43 -3.59
C ARG A 72 21.94 -0.88 -3.51
N GLY A 73 20.83 -0.95 -2.77
CA GLY A 73 20.08 -2.21 -2.56
C GLY A 73 19.04 -2.54 -3.63
N ALA A 74 18.69 -1.59 -4.49
CA ALA A 74 17.65 -1.74 -5.52
C ALA A 74 18.21 -1.57 -6.94
N ALA A 75 19.50 -1.86 -7.14
CA ALA A 75 19.92 -2.35 -8.44
C ALA A 75 19.23 -3.71 -8.59
N LEU A 76 18.01 -3.70 -9.13
CA LEU A 76 17.28 -4.89 -9.53
C LEU A 76 18.27 -5.74 -10.33
N ASN A 77 18.73 -6.82 -9.70
CA ASN A 77 19.69 -7.70 -10.32
C ASN A 77 18.93 -8.32 -11.48
N THR A 78 19.49 -8.27 -12.69
CA THR A 78 18.83 -8.75 -13.92
C THR A 78 18.39 -10.23 -13.80
N LYS A 79 18.95 -10.95 -12.81
CA LYS A 79 18.55 -12.30 -12.37
C LYS A 79 17.12 -12.39 -11.81
N ASP A 80 16.62 -11.39 -11.09
CA ASP A 80 15.25 -11.39 -10.54
C ASP A 80 14.19 -11.22 -11.65
N LEU A 81 14.50 -10.43 -12.68
CA LEU A 81 13.66 -10.28 -13.86
C LEU A 81 13.68 -11.54 -14.74
N GLN A 82 14.79 -12.28 -14.76
CA GLN A 82 14.92 -13.53 -15.49
C GLN A 82 14.11 -14.66 -14.84
N TYR A 83 14.11 -14.74 -13.51
CA TYR A 83 13.30 -15.72 -12.76
C TYR A 83 11.78 -15.56 -12.99
N GLY A 84 11.31 -14.31 -13.11
CA GLY A 84 9.91 -14.02 -13.44
C GLY A 84 9.52 -14.46 -14.86
N ASN A 85 10.42 -14.26 -15.84
CA ASN A 85 10.19 -14.67 -17.22
C ASN A 85 10.22 -16.20 -17.39
N ASP A 86 11.14 -16.89 -16.69
CA ASP A 86 11.22 -18.36 -16.72
C ASP A 86 9.98 -19.01 -16.08
N CYS A 87 9.45 -18.41 -15.01
CA CYS A 87 8.24 -18.89 -14.34
C CYS A 87 6.98 -18.68 -15.20
N MET A 88 6.87 -17.55 -15.91
CA MET A 88 5.79 -17.34 -16.89
C MET A 88 5.90 -18.28 -18.10
N ALA A 89 7.10 -18.55 -18.59
CA ALA A 89 7.31 -19.50 -19.68
C ALA A 89 6.90 -20.93 -19.26
N PHE A 90 7.20 -21.33 -18.03
CA PHE A 90 6.82 -22.64 -17.48
C PHE A 90 5.30 -22.79 -17.30
N LEU A 91 4.60 -21.74 -16.84
CA LEU A 91 3.14 -21.73 -16.71
C LEU A 91 2.41 -21.74 -18.05
N SER A 92 2.97 -21.08 -19.07
CA SER A 92 2.42 -21.07 -20.43
C SER A 92 2.55 -22.42 -21.13
N LEU A 93 3.65 -23.16 -20.88
CA LEU A 93 3.90 -24.47 -21.49
C LEU A 93 3.08 -25.62 -20.87
N HIS A 94 2.62 -25.46 -19.62
CA HIS A 94 1.83 -26.47 -18.91
C HIS A 94 0.31 -26.23 -18.95
N SER A 95 -0.13 -25.17 -19.66
CA SER A 95 -1.55 -24.86 -19.90
C SER A 95 -2.02 -25.20 -21.33
N ILE A 96 -1.28 -26.05 -22.05
CA ILE A 96 -1.67 -26.64 -23.35
C ILE A 96 -1.79 -28.14 -23.21
#